data_AF-A0AA38FDP3-F1
#
_entry.id   AF-A0AA38FDP3-F1
#
_cell.length_a   1.000
_cell.length_b   1.000
_cell.length_c   1.000
_cell.angle_alpha   90.00
_cell.angle_beta   90.00
_cell.angle_gamma   90.00
#
_symmetry.space_group_name_H-M   'P 1'
#
loop_
_entity.id
_entity.type
_entity.pdbx_description
1 polymer ?
#
loop_
_entity_poly.entity_id
_entity_poly.type
_entity_poly.pdbx_seq_one_letter_code
_entity_poly.pdbx_strand_id
1 'polypeptide(L)' 'KMRSNNFTVSFMHGDMPQKERDAIMAEFRAGTTRVLITTDVWARGLHVQQVSLVINYDLPNNRELYIHRIGRSGRFGRK' A
#
# COMPACT_ATOMS: atom_id res chain seq x y z
N LYS A 1 -0.13 -5.09 -17.38
CA LYS A 1 -1.57 -5.49 -17.37
C LYS A 1 -2.46 -4.49 -16.61
N MET A 2 -2.15 -4.06 -15.39
CA MET A 2 -3.02 -3.07 -14.72
C MET A 2 -3.04 -1.69 -15.41
N ARG A 3 -1.87 -1.15 -15.80
CA ARG A 3 -1.80 0.12 -16.55
C ARG A 3 -2.47 0.04 -17.92
N SER A 4 -2.35 -1.09 -18.63
CA SER A 4 -3.04 -1.32 -19.91
C SER A 4 -4.56 -1.43 -19.76
N ASN A 5 -5.04 -1.74 -18.56
CA ASN A 5 -6.46 -1.80 -18.25
C ASN A 5 -6.97 -0.47 -17.62
N ASN A 6 -6.27 0.64 -17.87
CA ASN A 6 -6.64 1.99 -17.41
C ASN A 6 -6.67 2.21 -15.89
N PHE A 7 -5.95 1.40 -15.09
CA PHE A 7 -5.78 1.66 -13.66
C PHE A 7 -4.59 2.61 -13.40
N THR A 8 -4.79 3.60 -12.51
CA THR A 8 -3.70 4.43 -11.98
C THR A 8 -2.97 3.68 -10.87
N VAL A 9 -1.75 3.24 -11.17
CA VAL A 9 -0.97 2.33 -10.32
C VAL A 9 0.39 2.92 -9.99
N SER A 10 0.66 3.08 -8.69
CA SER A 10 2.01 3.28 -8.15
C SER A 10 2.55 1.99 -7.57
N PHE A 11 3.87 1.85 -7.53
CA PHE A 11 4.53 0.73 -6.87
C PHE A 11 5.67 1.22 -5.99
N MET A 12 6.00 0.47 -4.95
CA MET A 12 7.11 0.79 -4.06
C MET A 12 7.76 -0.49 -3.53
N HIS A 13 9.09 -0.55 -3.50
CA HIS A 13 9.84 -1.65 -2.88
C HIS A 13 10.95 -1.15 -1.96
N GLY A 14 11.59 -2.07 -1.24
CA GLY A 14 12.53 -1.75 -0.17
C GLY A 14 13.81 -1.05 -0.59
N ASP A 15 14.30 -1.38 -1.79
CA ASP A 15 15.55 -0.82 -2.32
C ASP A 15 15.37 0.58 -2.92
N MET A 16 14.14 1.12 -2.94
CA MET A 16 13.90 2.48 -3.41
C MET A 16 14.38 3.52 -2.40
N PRO A 17 15.03 4.62 -2.84
CA PRO A 17 15.40 5.73 -1.97
C PRO A 17 14.21 6.31 -1.22
N GLN A 18 14.40 6.72 0.05
CA GLN A 18 13.34 7.26 0.90
C GLN A 18 12.56 8.41 0.22
N LYS A 19 13.27 9.32 -0.46
CA LYS A 19 12.67 10.46 -1.17
C LYS A 19 11.67 10.03 -2.25
N GLU A 20 11.98 8.96 -2.98
CA GLU A 20 11.09 8.44 -4.03
C GLU A 20 9.85 7.79 -3.41
N ARG A 21 10.05 7.04 -2.31
CA ARG A 21 8.95 6.47 -1.52
C ARG A 21 8.02 7.55 -1.00
N ASP A 22 8.55 8.64 -0.47
CA ASP A 22 7.76 9.76 0.03
C ASP A 22 6.94 10.45 -1.07
N ALA A 23 7.50 10.58 -2.28
CA ALA A 23 6.79 11.14 -3.43
C ALA A 23 5.62 10.24 -3.88
N ILE A 24 5.86 8.93 -4.04
CA ILE A 24 4.81 7.95 -4.38
C ILE A 24 3.70 7.95 -3.33
N MET A 25 4.09 8.04 -2.06
CA MET A 25 3.17 8.09 -0.94
C MET A 25 2.32 9.37 -0.93
N ALA A 26 2.90 10.51 -1.31
CA ALA A 26 2.16 11.76 -1.46
C ALA A 26 1.12 11.66 -2.59
N GLU A 27 1.49 11.10 -3.74
CA GLU A 27 0.58 10.87 -4.87
C GLU A 27 -0.58 9.94 -4.51
N PHE A 28 -0.28 8.85 -3.79
CA PHE A 28 -1.30 7.90 -3.36
C PHE A 28 -2.27 8.53 -2.35
N ARG A 29 -1.78 9.34 -1.40
CA ARG A 29 -2.61 10.07 -0.44
C ARG A 29 -3.45 11.17 -1.10
N ALA A 30 -2.94 11.81 -2.15
CA ALA A 30 -3.68 12.79 -2.94
C ALA A 30 -4.77 12.15 -3.81
N GLY A 31 -4.80 10.81 -3.95
CA GLY A 31 -5.75 10.09 -4.80
C GLY A 31 -5.38 10.09 -6.28
N THR A 32 -4.21 10.61 -6.65
CA THR A 32 -3.68 10.59 -8.02
C THR A 32 -3.53 9.15 -8.51
N THR A 33 -3.09 8.25 -7.63
CA THR A 33 -3.08 6.81 -7.88
C THR A 33 -4.04 6.09 -6.95
N ARG A 34 -4.84 5.19 -7.52
CA ARG A 34 -5.87 4.44 -6.78
C ARG A 34 -5.38 3.09 -6.28
N VAL A 35 -4.30 2.58 -6.87
CA VAL A 35 -3.71 1.30 -6.53
C VAL A 35 -2.24 1.50 -6.17
N LEU A 36 -1.85 1.02 -4.99
CA LEU A 36 -0.46 0.96 -4.55
C LEU A 36 -0.04 -0.51 -4.41
N ILE A 37 1.00 -0.91 -5.12
CA ILE A 37 1.61 -2.25 -5.03
C ILE A 37 2.91 -2.13 -4.25
N THR A 38 3.12 -2.95 -3.22
CA THR A 38 4.35 -2.85 -2.42
C THR A 38 4.81 -4.17 -1.82
N THR A 39 6.12 -4.30 -1.60
CA THR A 39 6.73 -5.43 -0.87
C THR A 39 6.82 -5.12 0.63
N ASP A 40 7.19 -6.13 1.43
CA ASP A 40 7.10 -6.14 2.90
C ASP A 40 7.91 -5.08 3.65
N VAL A 41 8.61 -4.19 2.95
CA VAL A 41 9.54 -3.22 3.55
C VAL A 41 8.83 -2.10 4.32
N TRP A 42 7.49 -2.01 4.25
CA TRP A 42 6.74 -0.90 4.84
C TRP A 42 5.60 -1.30 5.79
N ALA A 43 5.72 -2.43 6.47
CA ALA A 43 4.71 -2.91 7.41
C ALA A 43 4.53 -2.03 8.67
N ARG A 44 5.51 -1.19 9.06
CA ARG A 44 5.46 -0.43 10.34
C ARG A 44 5.42 1.10 10.22
N GLY A 45 5.78 1.71 9.10
CA GLY A 45 5.91 3.18 8.96
C GLY A 45 4.83 3.86 8.13
N LEU A 46 4.00 3.10 7.42
CA LEU A 46 3.05 3.64 6.46
C LEU A 46 1.77 4.08 7.20
N HIS A 47 1.82 5.23 7.88
CA HIS A 47 0.63 5.90 8.40
C HIS A 47 -0.16 6.49 7.22
N VAL A 48 -0.75 5.63 6.40
CA VAL A 48 -1.75 6.01 5.41
C VAL A 48 -3.10 6.00 6.09
N GLN A 49 -3.82 7.11 5.95
CA GLN A 49 -5.24 7.15 6.24
C GLN A 49 -5.94 6.04 5.45
N GLN A 50 -6.71 5.24 6.18
CA GLN A 50 -7.54 4.10 5.75
C GLN A 50 -7.55 3.77 4.25
N VAL A 51 -6.95 2.63 3.90
CA VAL A 51 -7.23 1.98 2.61
C VAL A 51 -8.54 1.18 2.71
N SER A 52 -9.35 1.18 1.65
CA SER A 52 -10.62 0.46 1.62
C SER A 52 -10.45 -1.06 1.50
N LEU A 53 -9.38 -1.50 0.83
CA LEU A 53 -9.13 -2.91 0.55
C LEU A 53 -7.61 -3.17 0.58
N VAL A 54 -7.23 -4.27 1.23
CA VAL A 54 -5.86 -4.81 1.20
C VAL A 54 -5.93 -6.18 0.53
N ILE A 55 -5.11 -6.38 -0.50
CA ILE A 55 -4.98 -7.67 -1.19
C ILE A 55 -3.59 -8.22 -0.92
N ASN A 56 -3.52 -9.39 -0.27
CA ASN A 56 -2.27 -10.15 -0.16
C ASN A 56 -2.10 -10.96 -1.45
N TYR A 57 -1.30 -10.45 -2.40
CA TYR A 57 -0.99 -11.19 -3.62
C TYR A 57 -0.13 -12.43 -3.30
N ASP A 58 0.96 -12.22 -2.55
CA ASP A 58 1.76 -13.29 -1.96
C ASP A 58 1.48 -13.37 -0.46
N LEU A 59 1.29 -14.59 0.06
CA LEU A 59 1.10 -14.82 1.49
C LEU A 59 2.39 -14.47 2.26
N PRO A 60 2.30 -13.70 3.35
CA PRO A 60 3.47 -13.34 4.14
C PRO A 60 4.04 -14.57 4.86
N ASN A 61 5.36 -14.56 5.07
CA ASN A 61 6.09 -15.67 5.69
C ASN A 61 5.81 -15.87 7.18
N ASN A 62 5.14 -14.90 7.83
CA ASN A 62 4.76 -15.02 9.22
C ASN A 62 3.44 -14.29 9.53
N ARG A 63 2.84 -14.68 10.66
CA ARG A 63 1.56 -14.15 11.15
C ARG A 63 1.60 -12.66 11.47
N GLU A 64 2.72 -12.16 12.00
CA GLU A 64 2.84 -10.76 12.40
C GLU A 64 2.77 -9.83 11.19
N LEU A 65 3.49 -10.15 10.12
CA LEU A 65 3.43 -9.44 8.85
C LEU A 65 2.02 -9.47 8.26
N TYR A 66 1.33 -10.61 8.33
CA TYR A 66 -0.07 -10.70 7.90
C TYR A 66 -0.96 -9.70 8.64
N ILE A 67 -0.91 -9.70 9.97
CA ILE A 67 -1.69 -8.80 10.83
C ILE A 67 -1.36 -7.33 10.51
N HIS A 68 -0.08 -6.99 10.32
CA HIS A 68 0.33 -5.64 9.96
C HIS A 68 -0.19 -5.19 8.59
N ARG A 69 -0.25 -6.10 7.60
CA ARG A 69 -0.80 -5.80 6.27
C ARG A 69 -2.30 -5.55 6.34
N ILE A 70 -3.08 -6.47 6.92
CA ILE A 70 -4.56 -6.34 6.97
C ILE A 70 -5.01 -5.18 7.87
N GLY A 71 -4.24 -4.84 8.90
CA GLY A 71 -4.51 -3.72 9.81
C GLY A 71 -4.47 -2.32 9.17
N ARG A 72 -4.12 -2.23 7.88
CA ARG A 72 -4.22 -1.00 7.08
C ARG A 72 -5.65 -0.71 6.60
N SER A 73 -6.52 -1.72 6.64
CA SER A 73 -7.97 -1.61 6.42
C SER A 73 -8.75 -1.73 7.74
N GLY A 74 -9.98 -1.24 7.77
CA GLY A 74 -10.93 -1.63 8.84
C GLY A 74 -10.94 -0.83 10.15
N ARG A 75 -10.39 0.39 10.24
CA ARG A 75 -10.71 1.28 11.37
C ARG A 75 -12.18 1.75 11.25
N PHE A 76 -13.02 1.38 12.21
CA PHE A 76 -14.45 1.69 12.26
C PHE A 76 -14.74 3.18 11.97
N GLY A 77 -15.68 3.48 11.06
CA GLY A 77 -16.13 4.86 10.81
C GLY A 77 -16.79 5.17 9.46
N ARG A 78 -16.84 4.25 8.49
CA ARG A 78 -17.57 4.48 7.23
C ARG A 78 -18.59 3.37 6.98
N LYS A 79 -19.87 3.73 7.07
CA LYS A 79 -21.00 3.03 6.46
C LYS A 79 -21.00 3.29 4.95
#